data_AF-A0A7C8CYE8-F1
#
_entry.id   AF-A0A7C8CYE8-F1
#
_cell.length_a   1.000
_cell.length_b   1.000
_cell.length_c   1.000
_cell.angle_alpha   90.00
_cell.angle_beta   90.00
_cell.angle_gamma   90.00
#
_symmetry.space_group_name_H-M   'P 1'
#
loop_
_entity.id
_entity.type
_entity.pdbx_description
1 polymer ?
#
loop_
_entity_poly.entity_id
_entity_poly.type
_entity_poly.pdbx_seq_one_letter_code
_entity_poly.pdbx_strand_id
1 'polypeptide(L)'
;MTLRQLTRESILSGETRRMAMAQAGNQMRFMEDHERQVIVDKMLETKAPNESLWIFGYGSLMWNPAIHFTARTTGQIFGHHRRFCLWSTLGRGSPENPGLMLALDRGGSCHGVVYEVAPTAAPTELDILFRRELMTSAYRPIWTRVHLHDGQVRCAITFVIDPEHDRYTHHLEEHTTVKLIAESEGSLGRCSDYLYDTLTALEDEGLSDKRLLKLAQRVRNHQKSNGIG
;
A
#
# COMPACT_ATOMS: atom_id res chain seq x y z
N MET A 1 0.88 16.01 17.95
CA MET A 1 1.76 16.05 16.76
C MET A 1 1.62 14.69 16.09
N THR A 2 0.63 14.54 15.20
CA THR A 2 0.17 13.23 14.74
C THR A 2 1.06 12.78 13.60
N LEU A 3 1.82 11.69 13.79
CA LEU A 3 2.51 10.96 12.73
C LEU A 3 1.47 10.34 11.77
N ARG A 4 0.77 11.18 10.99
CA ARG A 4 -0.28 10.73 10.06
C ARG A 4 0.26 10.38 8.67
N GLN A 5 1.47 10.82 8.34
CA GLN A 5 2.05 10.63 7.01
C GLN A 5 3.54 10.27 7.12
N LEU A 6 3.94 9.23 6.39
CA LEU A 6 5.33 8.94 6.11
C LEU A 6 5.89 10.05 5.23
N THR A 7 6.91 10.77 5.72
CA THR A 7 7.57 11.81 4.94
C THR A 7 8.77 11.23 4.22
N ARG A 8 9.12 11.82 3.07
CA ARG A 8 10.35 11.47 2.33
C ARG A 8 11.59 11.49 3.24
N GLU A 9 11.71 12.53 4.06
CA GLU A 9 12.80 12.70 5.02
C GLU A 9 12.85 11.57 6.06
N SER A 10 11.71 11.21 6.65
CA SER A 10 11.63 10.12 7.63
C SER A 10 11.92 8.73 7.03
N ILE A 11 11.67 8.55 5.73
CA ILE A 11 12.01 7.31 5.01
C ILE A 11 13.52 7.26 4.75
N LEU A 12 14.09 8.35 4.23
CA LEU A 12 15.52 8.44 3.89
C LEU A 12 16.43 8.41 5.12
N SER A 13 16.03 9.05 6.23
CA SER A 13 16.78 9.03 7.49
C SER A 13 16.70 7.69 8.24
N GLY A 14 15.87 6.76 7.75
CA GLY A 14 15.58 5.48 8.40
C GLY A 14 14.74 5.61 9.67
N GLU A 15 14.23 6.79 10.01
CA GLU A 15 13.35 7.01 11.17
C GLU A 15 12.11 6.12 11.10
N THR A 16 11.47 6.06 9.93
CA THR A 16 10.29 5.19 9.71
C THR A 16 10.61 3.73 10.04
N ARG A 17 11.78 3.23 9.59
CA ARG A 17 12.21 1.85 9.86
C ARG A 17 12.47 1.64 11.35
N ARG A 18 13.20 2.56 12.01
CA ARG A 18 13.48 2.47 13.45
C ARG A 18 12.20 2.46 14.29
N MET A 19 11.24 3.32 13.96
CA MET A 19 9.94 3.38 14.63
C MET A 19 9.16 2.06 14.47
N ALA A 20 9.13 1.49 13.26
CA ALA A 20 8.46 0.23 13.01
C ALA A 20 9.14 -0.94 13.75
N MET A 21 10.47 -0.99 13.76
CA MET A 21 11.23 -2.02 14.50
C MET A 21 10.98 -1.93 16.00
N ALA A 22 10.94 -0.73 16.57
CA ALA A 22 10.64 -0.51 17.98
C ALA A 22 9.23 -1.02 18.37
N GLN A 23 8.26 -0.95 17.46
CA GLN A 23 6.90 -1.46 17.67
C GLN A 23 6.77 -2.97 17.48
N ALA A 24 7.56 -3.55 16.58
CA ALA A 24 7.43 -4.97 16.24
C ALA A 24 8.06 -5.92 17.27
N GLY A 25 8.98 -5.43 18.09
CA GLY A 25 9.79 -6.28 18.96
C GLY A 25 10.64 -7.28 18.15
N ASN A 26 11.03 -8.39 18.79
CA ASN A 26 11.96 -9.37 18.20
C ASN A 26 11.30 -10.42 17.27
N GLN A 27 9.99 -10.35 17.03
CA GLN A 27 9.27 -11.43 16.32
C GLN A 27 9.08 -11.18 14.83
N MET A 28 9.36 -9.97 14.31
CA MET A 28 9.16 -9.63 12.91
C MET A 28 10.48 -9.48 12.17
N ARG A 29 10.63 -10.16 11.03
CA ARG A 29 11.75 -9.95 10.12
C ARG A 29 11.56 -8.66 9.32
N PHE A 30 12.59 -7.82 9.33
CA PHE A 30 12.68 -6.65 8.47
C PHE A 30 13.62 -6.97 7.30
N MET A 31 13.30 -6.47 6.11
CA MET A 31 14.18 -6.59 4.95
C MET A 31 15.44 -5.76 5.19
N GLU A 32 16.60 -6.35 4.90
CA GLU A 32 17.87 -5.63 4.97
C GLU A 32 18.10 -4.76 3.74
N ASP A 33 18.89 -3.71 3.90
CA ASP A 33 19.12 -2.73 2.83
C ASP A 33 19.77 -3.36 1.59
N HIS A 34 20.63 -4.37 1.77
CA HIS A 34 21.26 -5.09 0.65
C HIS A 34 20.26 -5.99 -0.09
N GLU A 35 19.38 -6.69 0.62
CA GLU A 35 18.31 -7.51 0.02
C GLU A 35 17.39 -6.61 -0.82
N ARG A 36 17.01 -5.47 -0.26
CA ARG A 36 16.20 -4.45 -0.92
C ARG A 36 16.88 -3.90 -2.17
N GLN A 37 18.18 -3.57 -2.08
CA GLN A 37 18.95 -3.03 -3.21
C GLN A 37 18.99 -4.01 -4.38
N VAL A 38 19.19 -5.30 -4.12
CA VAL A 38 19.16 -6.35 -5.16
C VAL A 38 17.82 -6.35 -5.92
N ILE A 39 16.69 -6.15 -5.21
CA ILE A 39 15.37 -6.10 -5.86
C ILE A 39 15.23 -4.80 -6.67
N VAL A 40 15.68 -3.65 -6.14
CA VAL A 40 15.68 -2.37 -6.87
C VAL A 40 16.46 -2.49 -8.17
N ASP A 41 17.69 -2.99 -8.11
CA ASP A 41 18.57 -3.12 -9.27
C ASP A 41 17.94 -4.02 -10.33
N LYS A 42 17.40 -5.19 -9.94
CA LYS A 42 16.69 -6.11 -10.85
C LYS A 42 15.47 -5.47 -11.52
N MET A 43 14.72 -4.65 -10.79
CA MET A 43 13.57 -3.94 -11.36
C MET A 43 14.04 -2.87 -12.36
N LEU A 44 15.13 -2.15 -12.07
CA LEU A 44 15.67 -1.15 -12.98
C LEU A 44 16.33 -1.76 -14.23
N GLU A 45 16.97 -2.92 -14.11
CA GLU A 45 17.57 -3.65 -15.24
C GLU A 45 16.52 -4.09 -16.27
N THR A 46 15.31 -4.42 -15.82
CA THR A 46 14.20 -4.85 -16.69
C THR A 46 13.42 -3.68 -17.30
N LYS A 47 13.77 -2.45 -16.93
CA LYS A 47 13.19 -1.23 -17.48
C LYS A 47 13.92 -0.83 -18.76
N ALA A 48 13.19 -0.36 -19.77
CA ALA A 48 13.80 0.17 -20.98
C ALA A 48 14.72 1.39 -20.67
N PRO A 49 15.92 1.48 -21.26
CA PRO A 49 16.83 2.62 -21.05
C PRO A 49 16.17 3.96 -21.42
N ASN A 50 16.45 5.02 -20.67
CA ASN A 50 15.98 6.40 -20.89
C ASN A 50 14.46 6.65 -20.87
N GLU A 51 13.62 5.63 -20.64
CA GLU A 51 12.18 5.84 -20.43
C GLU A 51 11.87 6.36 -19.02
N SER A 52 10.73 7.02 -18.84
CA SER A 52 10.23 7.34 -17.49
C SER A 52 9.90 6.07 -16.72
N LEU A 53 10.06 6.10 -15.40
CA LEU A 53 9.58 5.03 -14.52
C LEU A 53 8.13 5.33 -14.14
N TRP A 54 7.24 4.36 -14.31
CA TRP A 54 5.84 4.50 -13.92
C TRP A 54 5.54 3.68 -12.67
N ILE A 55 4.83 4.27 -11.71
CA ILE A 55 4.43 3.63 -10.45
C ILE A 55 2.91 3.63 -10.35
N PHE A 56 2.30 2.48 -10.09
CA PHE A 56 0.87 2.36 -9.84
C PHE A 56 0.59 2.24 -8.33
N GLY A 57 -0.12 3.22 -7.78
CA GLY A 57 -0.56 3.27 -6.39
C GLY A 57 -2.04 2.92 -6.25
N TYR A 58 -2.34 1.98 -5.35
CA TYR A 58 -3.71 1.51 -5.06
C TYR A 58 -4.09 1.64 -3.58
N GLY A 59 -3.22 2.23 -2.75
CA GLY A 59 -3.46 2.36 -1.32
C GLY A 59 -2.99 3.72 -0.86
N SER A 60 -2.21 3.76 0.22
CA SER A 60 -1.65 5.00 0.76
C SER A 60 -0.82 5.80 -0.22
N LEU A 61 -0.28 5.19 -1.28
CA LEU A 61 0.41 5.91 -2.34
C LEU A 61 -0.51 6.89 -3.09
N MET A 62 -1.83 6.76 -3.04
CA MET A 62 -2.75 7.69 -3.73
C MET A 62 -2.80 9.07 -3.05
N TRP A 63 -2.66 9.13 -1.72
CA TRP A 63 -2.68 10.39 -0.94
C TRP A 63 -1.34 10.74 -0.29
N ASN A 64 -0.43 9.78 -0.15
CA ASN A 64 0.91 9.96 0.39
C ASN A 64 1.96 9.19 -0.45
N PRO A 65 2.30 9.68 -1.65
CA PRO A 65 3.28 9.02 -2.53
C PRO A 65 4.71 9.06 -1.98
N ALA A 66 5.08 10.12 -1.25
CA ALA A 66 6.43 10.35 -0.69
C ALA A 66 7.60 10.29 -1.71
N ILE A 67 7.30 10.46 -3.00
CA ILE A 67 8.25 10.50 -4.11
C ILE A 67 8.12 11.78 -4.93
N HIS A 68 9.18 12.10 -5.67
CA HIS A 68 9.12 13.09 -6.74
C HIS A 68 8.61 12.45 -8.03
N PHE A 69 7.69 13.14 -8.70
CA PHE A 69 7.09 12.71 -9.96
C PHE A 69 6.92 13.90 -10.90
N THR A 70 6.95 13.65 -12.20
CA THR A 70 6.76 14.65 -13.26
C THR A 70 5.33 14.72 -13.75
N ALA A 71 4.57 13.63 -13.62
CA ALA A 71 3.16 13.57 -13.95
C ALA A 71 2.40 12.63 -13.01
N ARG A 72 1.09 12.87 -12.90
CA ARG A 72 0.14 12.09 -12.11
C ARG A 72 -1.14 11.94 -12.92
N THR A 73 -1.66 10.72 -13.01
CA THR A 73 -2.91 10.41 -13.72
C THR A 73 -3.60 9.21 -13.07
N THR A 74 -4.78 8.84 -13.52
CA THR A 74 -5.51 7.64 -13.08
C THR A 74 -5.41 6.52 -14.10
N GLY A 75 -5.48 5.28 -13.64
CA GLY A 75 -5.52 4.13 -14.52
C GLY A 75 -6.09 2.88 -13.85
N GLN A 76 -6.25 1.83 -14.65
CA GLN A 76 -6.75 0.53 -14.22
C GLN A 76 -5.75 -0.58 -14.56
N ILE A 77 -5.55 -1.48 -13.62
CA ILE A 77 -4.84 -2.75 -13.84
C ILE A 77 -5.82 -3.91 -13.84
N PHE A 78 -5.44 -4.99 -14.52
CA PHE A 78 -6.19 -6.24 -14.58
C PHE A 78 -5.41 -7.40 -13.96
N GLY A 79 -6.12 -8.44 -13.55
CA GLY A 79 -5.53 -9.64 -12.92
C GLY A 79 -5.22 -9.48 -11.44
N HIS A 80 -5.47 -8.30 -10.87
CA HIS A 80 -5.36 -8.04 -9.43
C HIS A 80 -6.48 -7.12 -8.95
N HIS A 81 -6.92 -7.29 -7.72
CA HIS A 81 -7.93 -6.45 -7.08
C HIS A 81 -7.48 -6.05 -5.67
N ARG A 82 -7.99 -4.91 -5.23
CA ARG A 82 -7.73 -4.36 -3.90
C ARG A 82 -8.47 -5.18 -2.83
N ARG A 83 -7.75 -5.61 -1.80
CA ARG A 83 -8.32 -6.40 -0.70
C ARG A 83 -7.61 -6.11 0.63
N PHE A 84 -8.39 -6.04 1.71
CA PHE A 84 -7.86 -6.03 3.09
C PHE A 84 -7.43 -7.45 3.46
N CYS A 85 -6.23 -7.84 3.05
CA CYS A 85 -5.71 -9.20 3.22
C CYS A 85 -4.29 -9.26 3.78
N LEU A 86 -3.75 -8.15 4.25
CA LEU A 86 -2.48 -8.12 4.97
C LEU A 86 -2.74 -7.93 6.47
N TRP A 87 -2.36 -8.90 7.30
CA TRP A 87 -2.32 -8.73 8.75
C TRP A 87 -1.40 -7.57 9.12
N SER A 88 -1.90 -6.62 9.91
CA SER A 88 -1.15 -5.44 10.33
C SER A 88 -1.05 -5.38 11.85
N THR A 89 0.09 -5.84 12.36
CA THR A 89 0.48 -5.72 13.78
C THR A 89 1.31 -4.45 14.06
N LEU A 90 1.49 -3.60 13.04
CA LEU A 90 2.20 -2.32 13.11
C LEU A 90 1.37 -1.21 12.48
N GLY A 91 1.60 0.02 12.93
CA GLY A 91 0.99 1.22 12.37
C GLY A 91 -0.52 1.31 12.59
N ARG A 92 -1.33 0.61 11.79
CA ARG A 92 -2.80 0.62 11.85
C ARG A 92 -3.41 -0.52 12.68
N GLY A 93 -2.56 -1.20 13.45
CA GLY A 93 -2.92 -2.20 14.44
C GLY A 93 -1.74 -2.43 15.39
N SER A 94 -1.90 -3.37 16.32
CA SER A 94 -0.86 -3.76 17.28
C SER A 94 -0.70 -5.30 17.34
N PRO A 95 0.32 -5.84 18.02
CA PRO A 95 0.43 -7.28 18.27
C PRO A 95 -0.79 -7.86 19.01
N GLU A 96 -1.36 -7.11 19.96
CA GLU A 96 -2.51 -7.53 20.78
C GLU A 96 -3.85 -7.33 20.05
N ASN A 97 -3.92 -6.34 19.15
CA ASN A 97 -5.12 -6.02 18.37
C ASN A 97 -4.75 -5.79 16.89
N PRO A 98 -4.52 -6.88 16.13
CA PRO A 98 -4.04 -6.79 14.76
C PRO A 98 -5.12 -6.23 13.83
N GLY A 99 -4.74 -5.20 13.08
CA GLY A 99 -5.56 -4.64 12.01
C GLY A 99 -5.38 -5.38 10.69
N LEU A 100 -6.01 -4.83 9.65
CA LEU A 100 -5.85 -5.26 8.26
C LEU A 100 -5.40 -4.09 7.38
N MET A 101 -4.46 -4.35 6.49
CA MET A 101 -4.04 -3.39 5.47
C MET A 101 -4.38 -3.92 4.07
N LEU A 102 -4.41 -3.00 3.12
CA LEU A 102 -4.69 -3.32 1.74
C LEU A 102 -3.47 -3.92 1.05
N ALA A 103 -3.73 -4.92 0.23
CA ALA A 103 -2.82 -5.36 -0.80
C ALA A 103 -3.57 -5.53 -2.12
N LEU A 104 -2.81 -5.71 -3.19
CA LEU A 104 -3.33 -6.29 -4.43
C LEU A 104 -3.26 -7.81 -4.34
N ASP A 105 -4.42 -8.44 -4.36
CA ASP A 105 -4.60 -9.90 -4.41
C ASP A 105 -4.98 -10.34 -5.82
N ARG A 106 -4.76 -11.61 -6.16
CA ARG A 106 -4.94 -12.15 -7.51
C ARG A 106 -6.40 -12.06 -7.96
N GLY A 107 -6.58 -11.85 -9.27
CA GLY A 107 -7.87 -11.80 -9.96
C GLY A 107 -8.53 -10.41 -9.95
N GLY A 108 -9.52 -10.22 -10.83
CA GLY A 108 -10.29 -8.98 -10.91
C GLY A 108 -9.54 -7.82 -11.58
N SER A 109 -9.84 -6.61 -11.13
CA SER A 109 -9.20 -5.36 -11.58
C SER A 109 -9.12 -4.36 -10.42
N CYS A 110 -8.26 -3.36 -10.58
CA CYS A 110 -8.10 -2.30 -9.60
C CYS A 110 -7.87 -0.97 -10.31
N HIS A 111 -8.64 0.05 -9.92
CA HIS A 111 -8.34 1.43 -10.27
C HIS A 111 -7.36 2.03 -9.25
N GLY A 112 -6.54 2.97 -9.71
CA GLY A 112 -5.57 3.64 -8.86
C GLY A 112 -4.95 4.85 -9.55
N VAL A 113 -3.94 5.40 -8.89
CA VAL A 113 -3.17 6.55 -9.36
C VAL A 113 -1.86 6.04 -9.97
N VAL A 114 -1.44 6.67 -11.06
CA VAL A 114 -0.20 6.40 -11.77
C VAL A 114 0.69 7.63 -11.67
N TYR A 115 1.93 7.42 -11.24
CA TYR A 115 2.95 8.45 -11.15
C TYR A 115 4.02 8.21 -12.22
N GLU A 116 4.38 9.26 -12.95
CA GLU A 116 5.54 9.28 -13.83
C GLU A 116 6.75 9.83 -13.07
N VAL A 117 7.86 9.11 -13.08
CA VAL A 117 9.12 9.51 -12.46
C VAL A 117 10.15 9.71 -13.57
N ALA A 118 10.84 10.85 -13.53
CA ALA A 118 11.88 11.18 -14.49
C ALA A 118 12.96 10.09 -14.55
N PRO A 119 13.51 9.75 -15.74
CA PRO A 119 14.52 8.71 -15.88
C PRO A 119 15.72 8.89 -14.95
N THR A 120 16.15 10.14 -14.74
CA THR A 120 17.28 10.50 -13.88
C THR A 120 17.00 10.34 -12.39
N ALA A 121 15.73 10.38 -11.98
CA ALA A 121 15.31 10.20 -10.59
C ALA A 121 14.91 8.75 -10.28
N ALA A 122 14.64 7.94 -11.30
CA ALA A 122 14.09 6.59 -11.16
C ALA A 122 14.82 5.70 -10.13
N PRO A 123 16.17 5.63 -10.09
CA PRO A 123 16.85 4.81 -9.09
C PRO A 123 16.56 5.25 -7.65
N THR A 124 16.63 6.56 -7.39
CA THR A 124 16.41 7.14 -6.06
C THR A 124 14.96 7.03 -5.62
N GLU A 125 14.01 7.33 -6.49
CA GLU A 125 12.59 7.29 -6.14
C GLU A 125 12.09 5.85 -5.93
N LEU A 126 12.60 4.90 -6.72
CA LEU A 126 12.26 3.48 -6.53
C LEU A 126 12.83 2.95 -5.21
N ASP A 127 14.07 3.34 -4.85
CA ASP A 127 14.69 3.02 -3.57
C ASP A 127 13.83 3.47 -2.39
N ILE A 128 13.34 4.72 -2.43
CA ILE A 128 12.46 5.32 -1.41
C ILE A 128 11.14 4.56 -1.30
N LEU A 129 10.48 4.26 -2.42
CA LEU A 129 9.27 3.44 -2.40
C LEU A 129 9.53 2.06 -1.81
N PHE A 130 10.66 1.44 -2.10
CA PHE A 130 10.95 0.10 -1.60
C PHE A 130 11.27 0.13 -0.11
N ARG A 131 11.90 1.18 0.42
CA ARG A 131 12.06 1.38 1.87
C ARG A 131 10.71 1.51 2.58
N ARG A 132 9.71 2.11 1.91
CA ARG A 132 8.35 2.28 2.42
C ARG A 132 7.54 0.98 2.37
N GLU A 133 7.56 0.28 1.24
CA GLU A 133 6.66 -0.86 0.97
C GLU A 133 7.26 -2.20 1.40
N LEU A 134 8.55 -2.44 1.16
CA LEU A 134 9.18 -3.75 1.36
C LEU A 134 9.75 -3.95 2.75
N MET A 135 9.40 -3.07 3.70
CA MET A 135 9.95 -3.05 5.06
C MET A 135 9.94 -4.42 5.74
N THR A 136 8.87 -5.19 5.57
CA THR A 136 8.71 -6.53 6.14
C THR A 136 8.68 -7.62 5.07
N SER A 137 8.95 -7.32 3.80
CA SER A 137 8.79 -8.24 2.65
C SER A 137 7.36 -8.73 2.38
N ALA A 138 6.33 -8.16 3.03
CA ALA A 138 4.93 -8.60 2.86
C ALA A 138 4.38 -8.37 1.44
N TYR A 139 4.95 -7.40 0.73
CA TYR A 139 4.65 -7.18 -0.67
C TYR A 139 5.79 -7.64 -1.57
N ARG A 140 5.45 -7.92 -2.83
CA ARG A 140 6.40 -8.12 -3.92
C ARG A 140 6.17 -7.07 -5.00
N PRO A 141 7.22 -6.40 -5.49
CA PRO A 141 7.09 -5.55 -6.65
C PRO A 141 6.88 -6.39 -7.91
N ILE A 142 5.98 -5.95 -8.79
CA ILE A 142 5.78 -6.54 -10.12
C ILE A 142 5.69 -5.44 -11.17
N TRP A 143 6.05 -5.78 -12.39
CA TRP A 143 5.66 -5.01 -13.57
C TRP A 143 4.22 -5.36 -13.96
N THR A 144 3.40 -4.34 -14.20
CA THR A 144 2.01 -4.50 -14.64
C THR A 144 1.68 -3.53 -15.76
N ARG A 145 0.70 -3.91 -16.60
CA ARG A 145 0.15 -3.04 -17.63
C ARG A 145 -0.99 -2.23 -17.02
N VAL A 146 -0.84 -0.91 -17.03
CA VAL A 146 -1.87 0.03 -16.58
C VAL A 146 -2.53 0.64 -17.80
N HIS A 147 -3.86 0.52 -17.87
CA HIS A 147 -4.69 1.17 -18.87
C HIS A 147 -5.07 2.55 -18.34
N LEU A 148 -4.54 3.59 -18.97
CA LEU A 148 -4.78 4.97 -18.60
C LEU A 148 -6.13 5.46 -19.16
N HIS A 149 -6.68 6.49 -18.54
CA HIS A 149 -7.97 7.06 -18.94
C HIS A 149 -7.98 7.68 -20.35
N ASP A 150 -6.82 8.05 -20.88
CA ASP A 150 -6.63 8.58 -22.23
C ASP A 150 -6.48 7.48 -23.31
N GLY A 151 -6.64 6.20 -22.92
CA GLY A 151 -6.52 5.03 -23.79
C GLY A 151 -5.09 4.50 -23.95
N GLN A 152 -4.08 5.17 -23.41
CA GLN A 152 -2.71 4.68 -23.45
C GLN A 152 -2.51 3.52 -22.47
N VAL A 153 -1.54 2.66 -22.78
CA VAL A 153 -1.10 1.60 -21.86
C VAL A 153 0.35 1.88 -21.46
N ARG A 154 0.61 1.88 -20.15
CA ARG A 154 1.95 2.03 -19.58
C ARG A 154 2.35 0.78 -18.81
N CYS A 155 3.63 0.43 -18.88
CA CYS A 155 4.22 -0.57 -17.98
C CYS A 155 4.63 0.14 -16.69
N ALA A 156 4.06 -0.26 -15.55
CA ALA A 156 4.32 0.36 -14.26
C ALA A 156 4.69 -0.68 -13.21
N ILE A 157 5.43 -0.24 -12.19
CA ILE A 157 5.68 -1.04 -10.99
C ILE A 157 4.49 -0.86 -10.03
N THR A 158 3.99 -1.98 -9.50
CA THR A 158 3.06 -2.01 -8.37
C THR A 158 3.52 -3.05 -7.35
N PHE A 159 2.88 -3.07 -6.20
CA PHE A 159 3.19 -3.99 -5.09
C PHE A 159 2.01 -4.93 -4.87
N VAL A 160 2.22 -6.24 -4.97
CA VAL A 160 1.18 -7.25 -4.71
C VAL A 160 1.50 -7.99 -3.42
N ILE A 161 0.49 -8.59 -2.78
CA ILE A 161 0.74 -9.45 -1.62
C ILE A 161 1.63 -10.64 -2.03
N ASP A 162 2.59 -11.01 -1.19
CA ASP A 162 3.26 -12.29 -1.33
C ASP A 162 2.36 -13.42 -0.78
N PRO A 163 1.88 -14.36 -1.62
CA PRO A 163 1.04 -15.47 -1.19
C PRO A 163 1.71 -16.43 -0.21
N GLU A 164 3.05 -16.43 -0.12
CA GLU A 164 3.80 -17.28 0.80
C GLU A 164 4.15 -16.58 2.12
N HIS A 165 3.79 -15.30 2.27
CA HIS A 165 4.12 -14.55 3.47
C HIS A 165 3.12 -14.86 4.59
N ASP A 166 3.65 -15.12 5.78
CA ASP A 166 2.89 -15.42 7.01
C ASP A 166 1.81 -14.39 7.40
N ARG A 167 1.91 -13.16 6.90
CA ARG A 167 0.96 -12.07 7.13
C ARG A 167 -0.12 -11.98 6.06
N TYR A 168 -0.04 -12.78 4.99
CA TYR A 168 -1.16 -12.90 4.07
C TYR A 168 -2.29 -13.67 4.74
N THR A 169 -3.48 -13.08 4.78
CA THR A 169 -4.60 -13.67 5.51
C THR A 169 -5.23 -14.86 4.77
N HIS A 170 -4.88 -15.09 3.49
CA HIS A 170 -5.53 -16.02 2.56
C HIS A 170 -7.06 -15.87 2.50
N HIS A 171 -7.78 -16.53 3.40
CA HIS A 171 -9.23 -16.43 3.55
C HIS A 171 -9.57 -15.91 4.95
N LEU A 172 -10.37 -14.85 5.00
CA LEU A 172 -11.01 -14.35 6.21
C LEU A 172 -12.50 -14.23 5.95
N GLU A 173 -13.29 -14.70 6.91
CA GLU A 173 -14.72 -14.47 6.91
C GLU A 173 -15.03 -12.97 6.89
N GLU A 174 -16.12 -12.60 6.22
CA GLU A 174 -16.48 -11.19 6.06
C GLU A 174 -16.74 -10.52 7.41
N HIS A 175 -17.38 -11.22 8.37
CA HIS A 175 -17.61 -10.65 9.70
C HIS A 175 -16.27 -10.35 10.40
N THR A 176 -15.27 -11.21 10.21
CA THR A 176 -13.97 -11.10 10.90
C THR A 176 -13.20 -9.93 10.32
N THR A 177 -13.20 -9.81 8.99
CA THR A 177 -12.66 -8.64 8.29
C THR A 177 -13.29 -7.34 8.81
N VAL A 178 -14.63 -7.28 8.91
CA VAL A 178 -15.35 -6.10 9.40
C VAL A 178 -14.97 -5.77 10.84
N LYS A 179 -14.98 -6.77 11.72
CA LYS A 179 -14.63 -6.62 13.14
C LYS A 179 -13.22 -6.06 13.31
N LEU A 180 -12.23 -6.70 12.67
CA LEU A 180 -10.82 -6.29 12.76
C LEU A 180 -10.63 -4.85 12.29
N ILE A 181 -11.21 -4.48 11.15
CA ILE A 181 -11.08 -3.10 10.64
C ILE A 181 -11.76 -2.08 11.56
N ALA A 182 -12.92 -2.42 12.15
CA ALA A 182 -13.67 -1.52 13.01
C ALA A 182 -13.02 -1.29 14.39
N GLU A 183 -12.42 -2.34 14.96
CA GLU A 183 -11.95 -2.39 16.35
C GLU A 183 -10.43 -2.19 16.51
N SER A 184 -9.64 -2.35 15.44
CA SER A 184 -8.17 -2.26 15.55
C SER A 184 -7.66 -0.82 15.50
N GLU A 185 -6.65 -0.55 16.33
CA GLU A 185 -5.92 0.71 16.39
C GLU A 185 -4.44 0.46 16.64
N GLY A 186 -3.58 1.26 16.02
CA GLY A 186 -2.14 1.25 16.27
C GLY A 186 -1.57 2.66 16.30
N SER A 187 -0.24 2.75 16.27
CA SER A 187 0.52 4.01 16.37
C SER A 187 0.21 5.07 15.29
N LEU A 188 -0.28 4.64 14.13
CA LEU A 188 -0.68 5.51 13.01
C LEU A 188 -2.20 5.76 12.98
N GLY A 189 -2.93 5.34 14.01
CA GLY A 189 -4.38 5.51 14.16
C GLY A 189 -5.17 4.23 13.85
N ARG A 190 -6.49 4.39 13.68
CA ARG A 190 -7.41 3.26 13.55
C ARG A 190 -7.26 2.57 12.20
N CYS A 191 -7.50 1.27 12.17
CA CYS A 191 -7.55 0.51 10.92
C CYS A 191 -8.65 1.02 9.97
N SER A 192 -9.79 1.41 10.53
CA SER A 192 -10.91 1.99 9.77
C SER A 192 -10.57 3.33 9.11
N ASP A 193 -9.73 4.16 9.72
CA ASP A 193 -9.27 5.41 9.10
C ASP A 193 -8.56 5.13 7.77
N TYR A 194 -7.74 4.08 7.70
CA TYR A 194 -7.07 3.70 6.45
C TYR A 194 -8.07 3.28 5.35
N LEU A 195 -9.15 2.59 5.71
CA LEU A 195 -10.24 2.28 4.78
C LEU A 195 -10.93 3.56 4.28
N TYR A 196 -11.22 4.50 5.18
CA TYR A 196 -11.89 5.76 4.82
C TYR A 196 -10.99 6.69 4.01
N ASP A 197 -9.73 6.85 4.40
CA ASP A 197 -8.71 7.60 3.64
C ASP A 197 -8.58 7.04 2.21
N THR A 198 -8.63 5.70 2.06
CA THR A 198 -8.58 5.06 0.74
C THR A 198 -9.81 5.37 -0.11
N LEU A 199 -11.00 5.44 0.50
CA LEU A 199 -12.23 5.79 -0.20
C LEU A 199 -12.24 7.26 -0.62
N THR A 200 -11.83 8.16 0.27
CA THR A 200 -11.68 9.60 -0.04
C THR A 200 -10.69 9.78 -1.19
N ALA A 201 -9.53 9.13 -1.13
CA ALA A 201 -8.54 9.23 -2.20
C ALA A 201 -8.99 8.62 -3.54
N LEU A 202 -9.95 7.69 -3.55
CA LEU A 202 -10.59 7.25 -4.79
C LEU A 202 -11.58 8.30 -5.30
N GLU A 203 -12.40 8.84 -4.40
CA GLU A 203 -13.42 9.85 -4.73
C GLU A 203 -12.80 11.14 -5.27
N ASP A 204 -11.69 11.61 -4.68
CA ASP A 204 -10.93 12.78 -5.14
C ASP A 204 -10.42 12.61 -6.58
N GLU A 205 -10.22 11.37 -7.02
CA GLU A 205 -9.81 11.01 -8.39
C GLU A 205 -11.00 10.70 -9.32
N GLY A 206 -12.24 10.85 -8.84
CA GLY A 206 -13.45 10.46 -9.58
C GLY A 206 -13.59 8.95 -9.76
N LEU A 207 -12.89 8.15 -8.95
CA LEU A 207 -12.90 6.69 -8.99
C LEU A 207 -13.85 6.13 -7.92
N SER A 208 -14.32 4.90 -8.13
CA SER A 208 -15.18 4.19 -7.18
C SER A 208 -14.82 2.72 -7.08
N ASP A 209 -14.80 2.19 -5.86
CA ASP A 209 -14.65 0.76 -5.60
C ASP A 209 -15.86 0.23 -4.81
N LYS A 210 -16.75 -0.49 -5.51
CA LYS A 210 -17.99 -1.03 -4.93
C LYS A 210 -17.74 -1.99 -3.77
N ARG A 211 -16.62 -2.73 -3.78
CA ARG A 211 -16.29 -3.68 -2.70
C ARG A 211 -15.85 -2.94 -1.45
N LEU A 212 -14.98 -1.93 -1.59
CA LEU A 212 -14.57 -1.10 -0.46
C LEU A 212 -15.73 -0.28 0.10
N LEU A 213 -16.61 0.26 -0.75
CA LEU A 213 -17.80 0.99 -0.29
C LEU A 213 -18.72 0.10 0.55
N LYS A 214 -18.98 -1.13 0.09
CA LYS A 214 -19.79 -2.11 0.84
C LYS A 214 -19.12 -2.49 2.17
N LEU A 215 -17.80 -2.70 2.17
CA LEU A 215 -17.04 -2.98 3.38
C LEU A 215 -17.11 -1.81 4.37
N ALA A 216 -16.90 -0.58 3.91
CA ALA A 216 -16.98 0.62 4.74
C ALA A 216 -18.37 0.82 5.35
N GLN A 217 -19.45 0.54 4.60
CA GLN A 217 -20.79 0.57 5.17
C GLN A 217 -20.96 -0.42 6.33
N ARG A 218 -20.44 -1.64 6.18
CA ARG A 218 -20.49 -2.66 7.25
C ARG A 218 -19.63 -2.28 8.44
N VAL A 219 -18.43 -1.75 8.23
CA VAL A 219 -17.54 -1.24 9.29
C VAL A 219 -18.22 -0.11 10.06
N ARG A 220 -18.83 0.87 9.37
CA ARG A 220 -19.59 1.96 10.01
C ARG A 220 -20.76 1.44 10.85
N ASN A 221 -21.50 0.45 10.33
CA ASN A 221 -22.60 -0.16 11.07
C ASN A 221 -22.08 -0.87 12.33
N HIS A 222 -20.99 -1.63 12.23
CA HIS A 222 -20.36 -2.29 13.38
C HIS A 222 -19.88 -1.28 14.43
N GLN A 223 -19.20 -0.21 14.01
CA GLN A 223 -18.76 0.86 14.90
C GLN A 223 -19.93 1.52 15.63
N LYS A 224 -21.03 1.83 14.92
CA LYS A 224 -22.24 2.41 15.52
C LYS A 224 -22.89 1.47 16.53
N SER A 225 -23.08 0.20 16.19
CA SER A 225 -23.72 -0.78 17.08
C SER A 225 -22.93 -1.06 18.35
N ASN A 226 -21.60 -0.85 18.32
CA ASN A 226 -20.71 -1.13 19.44
C ASN A 226 -20.13 0.15 20.10
N GLY A 227 -20.59 1.34 19.72
CA GLY A 227 -20.15 2.61 20.32
C GLY A 227 -18.67 2.97 20.08
N ILE A 228 -18.10 2.54 18.95
CA ILE A 228 -16.66 2.70 18.67
C ILE A 228 -16.40 3.98 17.85
N GLY A 229 -16.21 5.10 18.55
CA GLY A 229 -15.92 6.44 18.00
C GLY A 229 -14.44 6.69 17.71
#